data_AF-A0A166EUE1-F1
#
_entry.id   AF-A0A166EUE1-F1
#
_cell.length_a   1.000
_cell.length_b   1.000
_cell.length_c   1.000
_cell.angle_alpha   90.00
_cell.angle_beta   90.00
_cell.angle_gamma   90.00
#
_symmetry.space_group_name_H-M   'P 1'
#
loop_
_entity.id
_entity.type
_entity.pdbx_description
1 polymer ?
#
loop_
_entity_poly.entity_id
_entity_poly.type
_entity_poly.pdbx_seq_one_letter_code
_entity_poly.pdbx_strand_id
1 'polypeptide(L)' 'QDPPPGRAPGYPYQKLIRGAIVGSPRLKLTLAEIYDAIAGRFQYYRDLPDAKWK' A
#
# COMPACT_ATOMS: atom_id res chain seq x y z
N GLN A 1 0.69 6.63 -13.02
CA GLN A 1 0.92 5.40 -13.79
C GLN A 1 1.47 4.40 -12.80
N ASP A 2 0.65 3.41 -12.44
CA ASP A 2 1.04 2.41 -11.44
C ASP A 2 2.12 1.50 -12.04
N PRO A 3 3.17 1.17 -11.27
CA PRO A 3 4.24 0.30 -11.74
C PRO A 3 3.71 -1.11 -12.00
N PRO A 4 4.36 -1.87 -12.91
CA PRO A 4 3.96 -3.24 -13.21
C PRO A 4 3.93 -4.11 -11.94
N PRO A 5 2.99 -5.08 -11.86
CA PRO A 5 2.83 -5.95 -10.70
C PRO A 5 4.16 -6.66 -10.39
N GLY A 6 4.56 -6.62 -9.12
CA GLY A 6 5.80 -7.26 -8.63
C GLY A 6 7.01 -6.33 -8.49
N ARG A 7 6.94 -5.05 -8.87
CA ARG A 7 7.98 -4.06 -8.51
C ARG A 7 7.55 -3.18 -7.35
N ALA A 8 8.52 -2.89 -6.47
CA ALA A 8 8.36 -1.86 -5.44
C ALA A 8 7.95 -0.54 -6.12
N PRO A 9 6.83 0.08 -5.71
CA PRO A 9 6.52 1.39 -6.21
C PRO A 9 7.62 2.35 -5.77
N GLY A 10 8.24 3.06 -6.72
CA GLY A 10 9.21 4.13 -6.44
C GLY A 10 8.57 5.36 -5.79
N TYR A 11 7.41 5.19 -5.15
CA TYR A 11 6.72 6.23 -4.41
C TYR A 11 7.12 6.13 -2.95
N PRO A 12 7.32 7.29 -2.30
CA PRO A 12 7.62 7.28 -0.88
C PRO A 12 6.41 6.80 -0.07
N TYR A 13 6.68 6.20 1.10
CA TYR A 13 5.68 5.57 1.95
C TYR A 13 4.50 6.50 2.29
N GLN A 14 4.77 7.78 2.59
CA GLN A 14 3.73 8.79 2.80
C GLN A 14 2.73 8.95 1.64
N LYS A 15 3.16 8.74 0.39
CA LYS A 15 2.29 8.84 -0.78
C LYS A 15 1.37 7.62 -0.90
N LEU A 16 1.88 6.45 -0.55
CA LEU A 16 1.10 5.20 -0.47
C LEU A 16 0.02 5.30 0.60
N ILE A 17 0.38 5.77 1.80
CA ILE A 17 -0.56 5.98 2.90
C ILE A 17 -1.66 6.96 2.50
N ARG A 18 -1.30 8.12 1.93
CA ARG A 18 -2.29 9.10 1.48
C ARG A 18 -3.23 8.52 0.41
N GLY A 19 -2.70 7.75 -0.53
CA GLY A 19 -3.50 7.07 -1.55
C GLY A 19 -4.45 6.02 -0.97
N ALA A 20 -4.04 5.31 0.09
CA ALA A 20 -4.91 4.38 0.82
C ALA A 20 -6.01 5.13 1.56
N ILE A 21 -5.68 6.19 2.30
CA ILE A 21 -6.66 7.00 3.06
C ILE A 21 -7.68 7.64 2.13
N VAL A 22 -7.24 8.26 1.03
CA VAL A 22 -8.13 8.88 0.03
C VAL A 22 -8.99 7.83 -0.70
N GLY A 23 -8.48 6.61 -0.84
CA GLY A 23 -9.25 5.48 -1.37
C GLY A 23 -10.30 4.93 -0.41
N SER A 24 -10.27 5.32 0.87
CA SER A 24 -11.24 4.86 1.85
C SER A 24 -12.51 5.72 1.84
N PRO A 25 -13.71 5.11 1.94
CA PRO A 25 -14.97 5.86 1.95
C PRO A 25 -15.12 6.76 3.19
N ARG A 26 -14.36 6.48 4.26
CA ARG A 26 -14.39 7.24 5.53
C ARG A 26 -13.25 8.25 5.64
N LEU A 27 -12.36 8.33 4.64
CA LEU A 27 -11.12 9.13 4.65
C LEU A 27 -10.27 8.91 5.91
N LYS A 28 -10.41 7.74 6.53
CA LYS A 28 -9.72 7.31 7.74
C LYS A 28 -9.54 5.81 7.65
N LEU A 29 -8.32 5.37 7.89
CA LEU A 29 -7.93 3.97 7.97
C LEU A 29 -7.01 3.81 9.18
N THR A 30 -7.13 2.68 9.84
CA THR A 30 -6.15 2.22 10.82
C THR A 30 -4.87 1.79 10.13
N LEU A 31 -3.78 1.67 10.89
CA LEU A 31 -2.49 1.23 10.35
C LEU A 31 -2.60 -0.14 9.68
N ALA A 32 -3.37 -1.07 10.27
CA ALA A 32 -3.64 -2.39 9.70
C ALA A 32 -4.36 -2.29 8.34
N GLU A 33 -5.43 -1.49 8.24
CA GLU A 33 -6.16 -1.32 6.99
C GLU A 33 -5.35 -0.59 5.92
N ILE A 34 -4.42 0.31 6.31
CA ILE A 34 -3.48 0.93 5.39
C ILE A 34 -2.58 -0.14 4.76
N TYR A 35 -2.04 -1.07 5.57
CA TYR A 35 -1.25 -2.18 5.04
C TYR A 35 -2.07 -3.07 4.10
N ASP A 36 -3.30 -3.39 4.45
CA ASP A 36 -4.16 -4.24 3.62
C ASP A 36 -4.56 -3.53 2.32
N ALA A 37 -4.83 -2.22 2.36
CA ALA A 37 -5.10 -1.43 1.16
C ALA A 37 -3.88 -1.35 0.23
N ILE A 38 -2.68 -1.22 0.80
CA ILE A 38 -1.42 -1.19 0.04
C ILE A 38 -1.11 -2.57 -0.54
N ALA A 39 -1.21 -3.66 0.24
CA ALA A 39 -1.03 -5.03 -0.25
C ALA A 39 -2.12 -5.43 -1.26
N GLY A 40 -3.32 -4.88 -1.12
CA GLY A 40 -4.42 -4.98 -2.07
C GLY A 40 -4.07 -4.46 -3.45
N ARG A 41 -3.47 -3.26 -3.50
CA ARG A 41 -3.11 -2.53 -4.73
C ARG A 41 -1.78 -2.96 -5.34
N PHE A 42 -0.80 -3.29 -4.51
CA PHE A 42 0.56 -3.57 -4.93
C PHE A 42 0.92 -5.00 -4.55
N GLN A 43 0.93 -5.89 -5.53
CA GLN A 43 1.29 -7.29 -5.35
C GLN A 43 2.68 -7.46 -4.71
N TYR A 44 3.61 -6.54 -4.97
CA TYR A 44 4.93 -6.51 -4.34
C TYR A 44 4.85 -6.59 -2.80
N TYR A 45 3.94 -5.82 -2.18
CA TYR A 45 3.75 -5.82 -0.74
C TYR A 45 2.96 -7.04 -0.23
N ARG A 46 2.16 -7.69 -1.09
CA ARG A 46 1.46 -8.93 -0.77
C ARG A 46 2.40 -10.14 -0.74
N ASP A 47 3.27 -10.25 -1.74
CA ASP A 47 4.14 -11.41 -1.95
C ASP A 47 5.48 -11.31 -1.21
N LEU A 48 5.70 -10.22 -0.44
CA LEU A 48 6.86 -10.10 0.44
C LEU A 48 6.67 -11.03 1.66
N PRO A 49 7.45 -12.13 1.78
CA PRO A 49 7.33 -13.07 2.88
C PRO A 49 7.85 -12.49 4.19
N ASP A 50 8.70 -11.47 4.09
CA ASP A 50 9.26 -10.73 5.21
C ASP A 50 8.34 -9.53 5.45
N ALA A 51 7.63 -9.51 6.57
CA ALA A 51 6.84 -8.37 7.03
C ALA A 51 7.67 -7.09 7.26
N LYS A 52 8.96 -7.06 6.88
CA LYS A 52 9.89 -5.93 6.94
C LYS A 52 9.40 -4.62 6.32
N TRP A 53 8.39 -4.68 5.46
CA TRP A 53 7.80 -3.49 4.87
C TRP A 53 6.63 -2.92 5.69
N LYS A 54 6.04 -3.72 6.58
CA LYS A 54 4.97 -3.32 7.50
C LYS A 54 5.57 -2.76 8.78
#